data_AF-A0A354F057-F1
#
_entry.id   AF-A0A354F057-F1
#
_cell.length_a   1.000
_cell.length_b   1.000
_cell.length_c   1.000
_cell.angle_alpha   90.00
_cell.angle_beta   90.00
_cell.angle_gamma   90.00
#
_symmetry.space_group_name_H-M   'P 1'
#
loop_
_entity.id
_entity.type
_entity.pdbx_description
1 polymer ?
#
loop_
_entity_poly.entity_id
_entity_poly.type
_entity_poly.pdbx_seq_one_letter_code
_entity_poly.pdbx_strand_id
1 'polypeptide(L)'
;MSFVLYYLRLGIRLYLLTKGTFKGSWMDPWSTAEERATGISIRERFEFQCEKHGLGIINDFFWATANMACFLWLLKDGVFGCTAYMGNAITALLLLMDIYLTHCQYLHKEKEHVDTLADYDADINDLIDRIVLQPDEVQKNVLKEHLHALLEAKETCILEWEATYESFYSDLVYAASLMVAFALICCFFFPPAAIVPATALLLGVIGSTLSFIFTIAHNAMATSTEMKQLQVLIKQADDNIQTLQTQLDTEVDPNQRAKLQLEIDNLEKKITYQNDMMAYHKTKRVQQIFSEAMLPATVFVFLVFLPLNIGLPVMLPIIALLLLSSNILAWAYKPEDLESRNVDGEPNATKPR
;
A
#
# COMPACT_ATOMS: atom_id res chain seq x y z
N MET A 1 -18.44 18.00 -3.56
CA MET A 1 -18.42 17.32 -2.24
C MET A 1 -17.15 16.50 -1.97
N SER A 2 -16.25 16.29 -2.94
CA SER A 2 -14.99 15.55 -2.74
C SER A 2 -14.11 16.10 -1.59
N PHE A 3 -14.13 17.42 -1.35
CA PHE A 3 -13.39 18.06 -0.25
C PHE A 3 -13.71 17.51 1.14
N VAL A 4 -14.94 17.03 1.37
CA VAL A 4 -15.35 16.43 2.66
C VAL A 4 -14.55 15.15 2.93
N LEU A 5 -14.31 14.34 1.90
CA LEU A 5 -13.53 13.10 2.01
C LEU A 5 -12.06 13.41 2.30
N TYR A 6 -11.49 14.43 1.67
CA TYR A 6 -10.12 14.88 1.94
C TYR A 6 -9.98 15.44 3.37
N TYR A 7 -10.93 16.25 3.86
CA TYR A 7 -10.92 16.71 5.25
C TYR A 7 -11.08 15.57 6.26
N LEU A 8 -11.90 14.55 5.94
CA LEU A 8 -12.02 13.37 6.78
C LEU A 8 -10.70 12.59 6.84
N ARG A 9 -10.04 12.38 5.70
CA ARG A 9 -8.72 11.72 5.61
C ARG A 9 -7.64 12.52 6.35
N LEU A 10 -7.63 13.85 6.20
CA LEU A 10 -6.79 14.76 6.97
C LEU A 10 -6.99 14.58 8.47
N GLY A 11 -8.25 14.54 8.92
CA GLY A 11 -8.61 14.31 10.32
C GLY A 11 -8.09 12.97 10.85
N ILE A 12 -8.22 11.90 10.07
CA ILE A 12 -7.67 10.59 10.42
C ILE A 12 -6.14 10.64 10.53
N ARG A 13 -5.44 11.28 9.59
CA ARG A 13 -3.96 11.39 9.65
C ARG A 13 -3.48 12.25 10.81
N LEU A 14 -4.17 13.36 11.11
CA LEU A 14 -3.89 14.17 12.30
C LEU A 14 -4.16 13.38 13.59
N TYR A 15 -5.23 12.58 13.62
CA TYR A 15 -5.51 11.68 14.73
C TYR A 15 -4.40 10.64 14.91
N LEU A 16 -3.91 10.01 13.83
CA LEU A 16 -2.80 9.06 13.91
C LEU A 16 -1.50 9.71 14.39
N LEU A 17 -1.18 10.90 13.87
CA LEU A 17 -0.01 11.67 14.28
C LEU A 17 -0.08 12.01 15.78
N THR A 18 -1.22 12.51 16.25
CA THR A 18 -1.42 12.84 17.68
C THR A 18 -1.42 11.58 18.56
N LYS A 19 -2.05 10.49 18.11
CA LYS A 19 -2.06 9.19 18.78
C LYS A 19 -0.65 8.59 18.93
N GLY A 20 0.22 8.78 17.94
CA GLY A 20 1.61 8.32 17.97
C GLY A 20 2.55 9.25 18.74
N THR A 21 2.19 10.52 18.90
CA THR A 21 3.00 11.52 19.60
C THR A 21 2.76 11.52 21.12
N PHE A 22 1.49 11.44 21.54
CA PHE A 22 1.12 11.52 22.95
C PHE A 22 0.93 10.13 23.56
N LYS A 23 1.42 9.95 24.79
CA LYS A 23 1.16 8.73 25.56
C LYS A 23 -0.30 8.73 26.02
N GLY A 24 -1.00 7.62 25.83
CA GLY A 24 -2.39 7.49 26.27
C GLY A 24 -2.80 6.04 26.52
N SER A 25 -4.02 5.87 27.05
CA SER A 25 -4.57 4.56 27.45
C SER A 25 -4.77 3.57 26.31
N TRP A 26 -4.50 3.97 25.07
CA TRP A 26 -4.56 3.15 23.86
C TRP A 26 -3.22 2.48 23.48
N MET A 27 -2.12 2.81 24.15
CA MET A 27 -0.85 2.10 24.03
C MET A 27 -0.85 0.93 25.00
N ASP A 28 -0.53 -0.27 24.52
CA ASP A 28 -0.58 -1.47 25.35
C ASP A 28 0.29 -1.31 26.61
N PRO A 29 -0.13 -1.86 27.76
CA PRO A 29 0.63 -1.79 29.01
C PRO A 29 2.08 -2.29 28.88
N TRP A 30 2.31 -3.26 27.98
CA TRP A 30 3.62 -3.86 27.70
C TRP A 30 4.55 -2.91 26.91
N SER A 31 4.03 -2.22 25.89
CA SER A 31 4.77 -1.15 25.19
C SER A 31 5.18 -0.03 26.15
N THR A 32 4.39 0.19 27.21
CA THR A 32 4.64 1.25 28.18
C THR A 32 5.85 0.97 29.09
N ALA A 33 6.25 -0.29 29.28
CA ALA A 33 7.41 -0.67 30.08
C ALA A 33 8.72 -0.59 29.26
N GLU A 34 8.75 -1.15 28.06
CA GLU A 34 9.88 -1.05 27.13
C GLU A 34 10.08 0.39 26.61
N GLU A 35 9.00 1.10 26.27
CA GLU A 35 9.11 2.51 25.84
C GLU A 35 9.48 3.48 26.97
N ARG A 36 9.21 3.11 28.24
CA ARG A 36 9.74 3.88 29.38
C ARG A 36 11.22 3.61 29.58
N ALA A 37 11.71 2.43 29.21
CA ALA A 37 13.13 2.08 29.26
C ALA A 37 13.94 2.76 28.15
N THR A 38 13.36 3.00 26.97
CA THR A 38 14.05 3.66 25.84
C THR A 38 14.16 5.18 25.96
N GLY A 39 13.41 5.83 26.87
CA GLY A 39 13.59 7.26 27.19
C GLY A 39 13.25 8.26 26.06
N ILE A 40 12.64 7.79 24.97
CA ILE A 40 12.39 8.61 23.77
C ILE A 40 11.48 9.79 24.11
N SER A 41 11.94 10.99 23.78
CA SER A 41 11.24 12.24 24.03
C SER A 41 9.99 12.39 23.16
N ILE A 42 9.01 13.16 23.62
CA ILE A 42 7.81 13.49 22.83
C ILE A 42 8.20 14.16 21.51
N ARG A 43 9.30 14.91 21.50
CA ARG A 43 9.81 15.59 20.32
C ARG A 43 10.31 14.60 19.27
N GLU A 44 11.12 13.62 19.65
CA GLU A 44 11.60 12.59 18.71
C GLU A 44 10.43 11.77 18.15
N ARG A 45 9.44 11.45 18.99
CA ARG A 45 8.20 10.80 18.51
C ARG A 45 7.43 11.67 17.53
N PHE A 46 7.30 12.96 17.81
CA PHE A 46 6.64 13.89 16.91
C PHE A 46 7.40 14.02 15.60
N GLU A 47 8.72 14.17 15.63
CA GLU A 47 9.58 14.26 14.45
C GLU A 47 9.44 12.99 13.58
N PHE A 48 9.51 11.80 14.19
CA PHE A 48 9.29 10.52 13.50
C PHE A 48 7.88 10.40 12.89
N GLN A 49 6.83 10.78 13.64
CA GLN A 49 5.46 10.73 13.12
C GLN A 49 5.21 11.79 12.04
N CYS A 50 5.87 12.95 12.13
CA CYS A 50 5.85 13.99 11.11
C CYS A 50 6.58 13.55 9.85
N GLU A 51 7.69 12.85 9.97
CA GLU A 51 8.40 12.25 8.83
C GLU A 51 7.50 11.22 8.12
N LYS A 52 6.84 10.36 8.90
CA LYS A 52 5.95 9.31 8.39
C LYS A 52 4.66 9.83 7.75
N HIS A 53 4.02 10.84 8.35
CA HIS A 53 2.67 11.28 7.98
C HIS A 53 2.58 12.70 7.42
N GLY A 54 3.61 13.53 7.60
CA GLY A 54 3.59 14.96 7.34
C GLY A 54 3.28 15.31 5.89
N LEU A 55 3.94 14.65 4.93
CA LEU A 55 3.67 14.87 3.50
C LEU A 55 2.22 14.51 3.14
N GLY A 56 1.68 13.45 3.76
CA GLY A 56 0.29 13.07 3.56
C GLY A 56 -0.71 14.09 4.12
N ILE A 57 -0.44 14.62 5.31
CA ILE A 57 -1.25 15.69 5.94
C ILE A 57 -1.25 16.94 5.07
N ILE A 58 -0.07 17.35 4.59
CA ILE A 58 0.08 18.50 3.69
C ILE A 58 -0.74 18.27 2.42
N ASN A 59 -0.62 17.09 1.81
CA ASN A 59 -1.34 16.79 0.58
C ASN A 59 -2.86 16.87 0.75
N ASP A 60 -3.40 16.20 1.78
CA ASP A 60 -4.85 16.17 2.03
C ASP A 60 -5.38 17.56 2.38
N PHE A 61 -4.61 18.38 3.11
CA PHE A 61 -4.99 19.75 3.43
C PHE A 61 -5.12 20.63 2.18
N PHE A 62 -4.15 20.57 1.26
CA PHE A 62 -4.20 21.33 0.01
C PHE A 62 -5.35 20.85 -0.89
N TRP A 63 -5.52 19.54 -1.06
CA TRP A 63 -6.63 18.99 -1.85
C TRP A 63 -8.00 19.32 -1.27
N ALA A 64 -8.17 19.22 0.05
CA ALA A 64 -9.43 19.57 0.69
C ALA A 64 -9.76 21.05 0.48
N THR A 65 -8.79 21.93 0.72
CA THR A 65 -8.98 23.39 0.65
C THR A 65 -9.24 23.84 -0.78
N ALA A 66 -8.50 23.30 -1.75
CA ALA A 66 -8.71 23.64 -3.14
C ALA A 66 -10.02 23.07 -3.71
N ASN A 67 -10.37 21.81 -3.40
CA ASN A 67 -11.66 21.25 -3.82
C ASN A 67 -12.84 22.00 -3.21
N MET A 68 -12.70 22.50 -1.98
CA MET A 68 -13.70 23.36 -1.34
C MET A 68 -13.80 24.71 -2.06
N ALA A 69 -12.67 25.35 -2.36
CA ALA A 69 -12.64 26.62 -3.10
C ALA A 69 -13.27 26.47 -4.50
N CYS A 70 -12.89 25.43 -5.26
CA CYS A 70 -13.48 25.12 -6.56
C CYS A 70 -15.00 24.89 -6.47
N PHE A 71 -15.47 24.19 -5.43
CA PHE A 71 -16.90 23.99 -5.21
C PHE A 71 -17.65 25.30 -4.92
N LEU A 72 -17.09 26.17 -4.08
CA LEU A 72 -17.68 27.48 -3.77
C LEU A 72 -17.68 28.41 -5.00
N TRP A 73 -16.66 28.33 -5.85
CA TRP A 73 -16.62 29.07 -7.11
C TRP A 73 -17.64 28.58 -8.12
N LEU A 74 -17.81 27.25 -8.25
CA LEU A 74 -18.84 26.64 -9.10
C LEU A 74 -20.26 27.03 -8.67
N LEU A 75 -20.50 27.21 -7.36
CA LEU A 75 -21.78 27.65 -6.82
C LEU A 75 -22.10 29.12 -7.12
N LYS A 76 -21.09 29.98 -7.28
CA LYS A 76 -21.28 31.43 -7.35
C LYS A 76 -21.51 31.93 -8.78
N ASP A 77 -20.74 31.46 -9.76
CA ASP A 77 -20.77 31.98 -11.14
C ASP A 77 -21.24 30.94 -12.19
N GLY A 78 -21.57 29.72 -11.77
CA GLY A 78 -21.96 28.63 -12.66
C GLY A 78 -20.80 28.02 -13.46
N VAL A 79 -21.10 26.99 -14.27
CA VAL A 79 -20.11 26.12 -14.94
C VAL A 79 -19.27 26.83 -16.02
N PHE A 80 -19.68 28.00 -16.50
CA PHE A 80 -19.07 28.69 -17.65
C PHE A 80 -18.47 30.08 -17.34
N GLY A 81 -18.38 30.47 -16.06
CA GLY A 81 -17.76 31.75 -15.65
C GLY A 81 -16.23 31.75 -15.76
N CYS A 82 -15.61 32.95 -15.75
CA CYS A 82 -14.14 33.09 -15.68
C CYS A 82 -13.52 32.37 -14.46
N THR A 83 -14.28 32.18 -13.39
CA THR A 83 -13.89 31.47 -12.17
C THR A 83 -13.77 29.96 -12.36
N ALA A 84 -14.42 29.36 -13.37
CA ALA A 84 -14.25 27.95 -13.72
C ALA A 84 -12.83 27.66 -14.24
N TYR A 85 -12.25 28.58 -15.03
CA TYR A 85 -10.87 28.46 -15.53
C TYR A 85 -9.83 28.58 -14.40
N MET A 86 -10.10 29.41 -13.40
CA MET A 86 -9.24 29.48 -12.20
C MET A 86 -9.29 28.18 -11.40
N GLY A 87 -10.47 27.56 -11.28
CA GLY A 87 -10.61 26.24 -10.67
C GLY A 87 -9.78 25.18 -11.41
N ASN A 88 -9.86 25.15 -12.74
CA ASN A 88 -9.04 24.24 -13.56
C ASN A 88 -7.54 24.47 -13.37
N ALA A 89 -7.09 25.73 -13.36
CA ALA A 89 -5.68 26.10 -13.14
C ALA A 89 -5.18 25.63 -11.76
N ILE A 90 -5.99 25.79 -10.73
CA ILE A 90 -5.65 25.35 -9.36
C ILE A 90 -5.60 23.83 -9.28
N THR A 91 -6.56 23.11 -9.87
CA THR A 91 -6.52 21.64 -9.90
C THR A 91 -5.32 21.12 -10.68
N ALA A 92 -4.92 21.75 -11.79
CA ALA A 92 -3.71 21.39 -12.52
C ALA A 92 -2.45 21.62 -11.65
N LEU A 93 -2.39 22.72 -10.91
CA LEU A 93 -1.29 23.00 -9.97
C LEU A 93 -1.20 21.93 -8.87
N LEU A 94 -2.34 21.46 -8.34
CA LEU A 94 -2.36 20.39 -7.34
C LEU A 94 -1.91 19.05 -7.90
N LEU A 95 -2.29 18.71 -9.14
CA LEU A 95 -1.81 17.48 -9.78
C LEU A 95 -0.29 17.53 -10.01
N LEU A 96 0.25 18.71 -10.36
CA LEU A 96 1.70 18.93 -10.43
C LEU A 96 2.35 18.81 -9.05
N MET A 97 1.70 19.31 -8.00
CA MET A 97 2.15 19.15 -6.63
C MET A 97 2.18 17.67 -6.22
N ASP A 98 1.17 16.86 -6.57
CA ASP A 98 1.19 15.41 -6.31
C ASP A 98 2.40 14.74 -6.95
N ILE A 99 2.67 15.05 -8.24
CA ILE A 99 3.87 14.54 -8.94
C ILE A 99 5.15 14.94 -8.20
N TYR A 100 5.24 16.20 -7.77
CA TYR A 100 6.39 16.71 -7.03
C TYR A 100 6.55 16.05 -5.66
N LEU A 101 5.47 15.85 -4.91
CA LEU A 101 5.50 15.20 -3.60
C LEU A 101 5.87 13.73 -3.73
N THR A 102 5.34 13.01 -4.72
CA THR A 102 5.75 11.63 -5.02
C THR A 102 7.24 11.55 -5.36
N HIS A 103 7.75 12.50 -6.13
CA HIS A 103 9.19 12.57 -6.42
C HIS A 103 10.03 12.87 -5.17
N CYS A 104 9.58 13.78 -4.30
CA CYS A 104 10.26 14.04 -3.02
C CYS A 104 10.29 12.79 -2.12
N GLN A 105 9.18 12.05 -2.05
CA GLN A 105 9.11 10.80 -1.29
C GLN A 105 10.08 9.74 -1.83
N TYR A 106 10.19 9.64 -3.16
CA TYR A 106 11.17 8.77 -3.82
C TYR A 106 12.59 9.10 -3.37
N LEU A 107 13.01 10.38 -3.45
CA LEU A 107 14.37 10.79 -3.07
C LEU A 107 14.67 10.53 -1.60
N HIS A 108 13.67 10.69 -0.73
CA HIS A 108 13.84 10.40 0.69
C HIS A 108 14.05 8.90 0.94
N LYS A 109 13.22 8.04 0.34
CA LYS A 109 13.37 6.59 0.50
C LYS A 109 14.63 6.03 -0.18
N GLU A 110 15.04 6.62 -1.31
CA GLU A 110 16.30 6.24 -1.97
C GLU A 110 17.48 6.49 -1.05
N LYS A 111 17.50 7.64 -0.37
CA LYS A 111 18.52 7.94 0.61
C LYS A 111 18.48 6.96 1.80
N GLU A 112 17.30 6.71 2.36
CA GLU A 112 17.12 5.74 3.46
C GLU A 112 17.63 4.35 3.09
N HIS A 113 17.34 3.88 1.87
CA HIS A 113 17.81 2.60 1.36
C HIS A 113 19.34 2.56 1.23
N VAL A 114 19.95 3.60 0.65
CA VAL A 114 21.41 3.68 0.50
C VAL A 114 22.11 3.71 1.86
N ASP A 115 21.60 4.50 2.81
CA ASP A 115 22.14 4.58 4.16
C ASP A 115 22.04 3.22 4.87
N THR A 116 20.87 2.56 4.79
CA THR A 116 20.65 1.22 5.36
C THR A 116 21.56 0.16 4.74
N LEU A 117 21.77 0.20 3.42
CA LEU A 117 22.65 -0.74 2.72
C LEU A 117 24.12 -0.55 3.15
N ALA A 118 24.54 0.70 3.36
CA ALA A 118 25.87 1.02 3.86
C ALA A 118 26.08 0.51 5.29
N ASP A 119 25.07 0.63 6.15
CA ASP A 119 25.10 0.08 7.52
C ASP A 119 25.22 -1.46 7.50
N TYR A 120 24.45 -2.15 6.65
CA TYR A 120 24.60 -3.60 6.47
C TYR A 120 26.01 -3.98 5.99
N ASP A 121 26.57 -3.24 5.05
CA ASP A 121 27.93 -3.50 4.56
C ASP A 121 28.99 -3.26 5.65
N ALA A 122 28.82 -2.25 6.50
CA ALA A 122 29.71 -2.02 7.63
C ALA A 122 29.64 -3.17 8.65
N ASP A 123 28.42 -3.59 9.02
CA ASP A 123 28.19 -4.67 9.98
C ASP A 123 28.68 -6.03 9.47
N ILE A 124 28.47 -6.33 8.19
CA ILE A 124 28.99 -7.55 7.54
C ILE A 124 30.52 -7.58 7.59
N ASN A 125 31.18 -6.46 7.26
CA ASN A 125 32.64 -6.40 7.29
C ASN A 125 33.19 -6.55 8.72
N ASP A 126 32.58 -5.89 9.71
CA ASP A 126 32.96 -6.03 11.12
C ASP A 126 32.76 -7.48 11.62
N LEU A 127 31.68 -8.15 11.22
CA LEU A 127 31.47 -9.56 11.56
C LEU A 127 32.50 -10.48 10.91
N ILE A 128 32.85 -10.26 9.64
CA ILE A 128 33.87 -11.04 8.95
C ILE A 128 35.22 -10.90 9.67
N ASP A 129 35.61 -9.68 10.04
CA ASP A 129 36.84 -9.43 10.78
C ASP A 129 36.85 -10.15 12.14
N ARG A 130 35.72 -10.12 12.87
CA ARG A 130 35.56 -10.86 14.13
C ARG A 130 35.63 -12.37 13.93
N ILE A 131 35.07 -12.92 12.85
CA ILE A 131 35.13 -14.35 12.52
C ILE A 131 36.58 -14.79 12.28
N VAL A 132 37.38 -13.96 11.60
CA VAL A 132 38.79 -14.25 11.30
C VAL A 132 39.65 -14.23 12.57
N LEU A 133 39.36 -13.31 13.49
CA LEU A 133 40.10 -13.14 14.74
C LEU A 133 39.72 -14.14 15.83
N GLN A 134 38.59 -14.86 15.69
CA GLN A 134 38.07 -15.75 16.72
C GLN A 134 38.69 -17.16 16.64
N PRO A 135 39.44 -17.61 17.67
CA PRO A 135 40.09 -18.92 17.66
C PRO A 135 39.17 -20.07 18.11
N ASP A 136 38.07 -19.77 18.80
CA ASP A 136 37.09 -20.76 19.28
C ASP A 136 36.07 -21.10 18.17
N GLU A 137 36.06 -22.35 17.71
CA GLU A 137 35.14 -22.83 16.66
C GLU A 137 33.67 -22.74 17.06
N VAL A 138 33.33 -22.83 18.36
CA VAL A 138 31.93 -22.72 18.81
C VAL A 138 31.44 -21.29 18.61
N GLN A 139 32.20 -20.30 19.07
CA GLN A 139 31.86 -18.89 18.90
C GLN A 139 31.91 -18.47 17.43
N LYS A 140 32.86 -19.01 16.67
CA LYS A 140 32.97 -18.77 15.22
C LYS A 140 31.74 -19.24 14.46
N ASN A 141 31.13 -20.37 14.84
CA ASN A 141 29.89 -20.84 14.23
C ASN A 141 28.70 -19.93 14.56
N VAL A 142 28.59 -19.43 15.79
CA VAL A 142 27.56 -18.43 16.15
C VAL A 142 27.72 -17.14 15.33
N LEU A 143 28.95 -16.66 15.16
CA LEU A 143 29.19 -15.48 14.32
C LEU A 143 28.87 -15.75 12.84
N LYS A 144 29.12 -16.96 12.32
CA LYS A 144 28.73 -17.33 10.94
C LYS A 144 27.21 -17.34 10.78
N GLU A 145 26.46 -17.82 11.77
CA GLU A 145 24.99 -17.76 11.75
C GLU A 145 24.50 -16.31 11.72
N HIS A 146 25.08 -15.44 12.54
CA HIS A 146 24.76 -14.00 12.51
C HIS A 146 25.12 -13.35 11.16
N LEU A 147 26.25 -13.73 10.56
CA LEU A 147 26.64 -13.26 9.23
C LEU A 147 25.63 -13.70 8.16
N HIS A 148 25.18 -14.95 8.21
CA HIS A 148 24.16 -15.45 7.28
C HIS A 148 22.85 -14.67 7.44
N ALA A 149 22.40 -14.44 8.68
CA ALA A 149 21.19 -13.66 8.94
C ALA A 149 21.30 -12.21 8.43
N LEU A 150 22.46 -11.57 8.57
CA LEU A 150 22.70 -10.23 8.01
C LEU A 150 22.71 -10.21 6.49
N LEU A 151 23.30 -11.22 5.84
CA LEU A 151 23.29 -11.34 4.39
C LEU A 151 21.87 -11.54 3.85
N GLU A 152 21.07 -12.38 4.50
CA GLU A 152 19.66 -12.59 4.16
C GLU A 152 18.83 -11.32 4.37
N ALA A 153 19.04 -10.60 5.47
CA ALA A 153 18.40 -9.31 5.72
C ALA A 153 18.77 -8.26 4.67
N LYS A 154 20.05 -8.20 4.27
CA LYS A 154 20.53 -7.32 3.20
C LYS A 154 19.86 -7.65 1.87
N GLU A 155 19.80 -8.93 1.50
CA GLU A 155 19.13 -9.37 0.26
C GLU A 155 17.64 -9.00 0.27
N THR A 156 16.97 -9.22 1.40
CA THR A 156 15.57 -8.82 1.58
C THR A 156 15.38 -7.31 1.43
N CYS A 157 16.28 -6.51 2.01
CA CYS A 157 16.27 -5.05 1.87
C CYS A 157 16.40 -4.60 0.40
N ILE A 158 17.26 -5.26 -0.39
CA ILE A 158 17.42 -4.98 -1.82
C ILE A 158 16.13 -5.32 -2.59
N LEU A 159 15.54 -6.49 -2.32
CA LEU A 159 14.30 -6.93 -2.97
C LEU A 159 13.10 -6.01 -2.62
N GLU A 160 13.01 -5.58 -1.37
CA GLU A 160 12.01 -4.61 -0.92
C GLU A 160 12.18 -3.25 -1.62
N TRP A 161 13.42 -2.82 -1.83
CA TRP A 161 13.71 -1.60 -2.58
C TRP A 161 13.30 -1.72 -4.05
N GLU A 162 13.62 -2.81 -4.73
CA GLU A 162 13.21 -3.02 -6.13
C GLU A 162 11.68 -2.96 -6.29
N ALA A 163 10.94 -3.60 -5.38
CA ALA A 163 9.47 -3.55 -5.40
C ALA A 163 8.93 -2.15 -5.07
N THR A 164 9.58 -1.44 -4.14
CA THR A 164 9.23 -0.05 -3.79
C THR A 164 9.48 0.89 -4.96
N TYR A 165 10.60 0.72 -5.66
CA TYR A 165 10.96 1.45 -6.88
C TYR A 165 9.92 1.23 -8.00
N GLU A 166 9.54 -0.02 -8.27
CA GLU A 166 8.49 -0.34 -9.24
C GLU A 166 7.15 0.32 -8.88
N SER A 167 6.78 0.32 -7.59
CA SER A 167 5.58 1.00 -7.11
C SER A 167 5.64 2.50 -7.36
N PHE A 168 6.77 3.15 -7.04
CA PHE A 168 6.93 4.59 -7.26
C PHE A 168 6.82 4.98 -8.72
N TYR A 169 7.41 4.19 -9.62
CA TYR A 169 7.29 4.44 -11.05
C TYR A 169 5.83 4.32 -11.52
N SER A 170 5.11 3.31 -11.03
CA SER A 170 3.67 3.16 -11.30
C SER A 170 2.86 4.35 -10.77
N ASP A 171 3.14 4.82 -9.54
CA ASP A 171 2.49 6.00 -8.94
C ASP A 171 2.75 7.28 -9.76
N LEU A 172 3.99 7.47 -10.21
CA LEU A 172 4.39 8.62 -11.01
C LEU A 172 3.71 8.61 -12.39
N VAL A 173 3.73 7.46 -13.07
CA VAL A 173 3.06 7.28 -14.36
C VAL A 173 1.56 7.49 -14.21
N TYR A 174 0.95 6.99 -13.14
CA TYR A 174 -0.46 7.20 -12.85
C TYR A 174 -0.80 8.69 -12.65
N ALA A 175 -0.03 9.40 -11.81
CA ALA A 175 -0.22 10.82 -11.56
C ALA A 175 -0.05 11.67 -12.85
N ALA A 176 0.98 11.38 -13.65
CA ALA A 176 1.18 12.04 -14.94
C ALA A 176 0.03 11.76 -15.92
N SER A 177 -0.45 10.51 -15.95
CA SER A 177 -1.56 10.10 -16.82
C SER A 177 -2.88 10.77 -16.42
N LEU A 178 -3.15 10.90 -15.11
CA LEU A 178 -4.27 11.68 -14.59
C LEU A 178 -4.17 13.16 -14.98
N MET A 179 -2.97 13.74 -14.95
CA MET A 179 -2.76 15.12 -15.38
C MET A 179 -3.10 15.32 -16.86
N VAL A 180 -2.68 14.39 -17.73
CA VAL A 180 -3.03 14.41 -19.16
C VAL A 180 -4.53 14.26 -19.36
N ALA A 181 -5.16 13.29 -18.68
CA ALA A 181 -6.60 13.09 -18.76
C ALA A 181 -7.38 14.32 -18.27
N PHE A 182 -6.94 14.94 -17.17
CA PHE A 182 -7.52 16.17 -16.65
C PHE A 182 -7.38 17.34 -17.63
N ALA A 183 -6.21 17.52 -18.24
CA ALA A 183 -5.98 18.57 -19.23
C ALA A 183 -6.92 18.42 -20.45
N LEU A 184 -7.22 17.18 -20.85
CA LEU A 184 -8.19 16.87 -21.90
C LEU A 184 -9.63 17.19 -21.47
N ILE A 185 -10.06 16.74 -20.27
CA ILE A 185 -11.42 17.00 -19.75
C ILE A 185 -11.68 18.51 -19.65
N CYS A 186 -10.72 19.26 -19.10
CA CYS A 186 -10.84 20.69 -18.90
C CYS A 186 -10.59 21.51 -20.18
N CYS A 187 -10.33 20.85 -21.31
CA CYS A 187 -10.07 21.49 -22.60
C CYS A 187 -8.96 22.56 -22.51
N PHE A 188 -7.93 22.34 -21.69
CA PHE A 188 -6.92 23.34 -21.32
C PHE A 188 -6.24 24.02 -22.52
N PHE A 189 -6.12 23.29 -23.63
CA PHE A 189 -5.44 23.74 -24.85
C PHE A 189 -6.36 24.49 -25.82
N PHE A 190 -7.66 24.61 -25.53
CA PHE A 190 -8.63 25.27 -26.40
C PHE A 190 -9.16 26.56 -25.76
N PRO A 191 -9.21 27.67 -26.52
CA PRO A 191 -9.82 28.89 -26.00
C PRO A 191 -11.33 28.69 -25.75
N PRO A 192 -11.90 29.27 -24.67
CA PRO A 192 -13.29 29.08 -24.27
C PRO A 192 -14.30 29.28 -25.40
N ALA A 193 -14.04 30.28 -26.25
CA ALA A 193 -14.92 30.66 -27.35
C ALA A 193 -14.93 29.67 -28.53
N ALA A 194 -13.95 28.75 -28.60
CA ALA A 194 -13.82 27.78 -29.68
C ALA A 194 -14.42 26.41 -29.33
N ILE A 195 -14.82 26.18 -28.08
CA ILE A 195 -15.31 24.87 -27.63
C ILE A 195 -16.82 24.81 -27.82
N VAL A 196 -17.25 24.07 -28.84
CA VAL A 196 -18.65 23.74 -29.06
C VAL A 196 -19.10 22.73 -27.98
N PRO A 197 -20.33 22.79 -27.45
CA PRO A 197 -20.80 21.84 -26.41
C PRO A 197 -20.59 20.36 -26.76
N ALA A 198 -20.74 19.99 -28.04
CA ALA A 198 -20.49 18.64 -28.52
C ALA A 198 -19.01 18.22 -28.38
N THR A 199 -18.07 19.13 -28.63
CA THR A 199 -16.63 18.87 -28.45
C THR A 199 -16.24 18.76 -26.98
N ALA A 200 -16.84 19.58 -26.10
CA ALA A 200 -16.63 19.47 -24.65
C ALA A 200 -17.12 18.11 -24.11
N LEU A 201 -18.29 17.66 -24.57
CA LEU A 201 -18.85 16.38 -24.17
C LEU A 201 -17.97 15.21 -24.64
N LEU A 202 -17.49 15.24 -25.89
CA LEU A 202 -16.57 14.23 -26.41
C LEU A 202 -15.26 14.17 -25.62
N LEU A 203 -14.63 15.32 -25.37
CA LEU A 203 -13.38 15.40 -24.60
C LEU A 203 -13.56 14.95 -23.15
N GLY A 204 -14.70 15.29 -22.53
CA GLY A 204 -15.07 14.79 -21.20
C GLY A 204 -15.21 13.26 -21.17
N VAL A 205 -15.88 12.67 -22.17
CA VAL A 205 -16.01 11.20 -22.27
C VAL A 205 -14.63 10.55 -22.47
N ILE A 206 -13.81 11.07 -23.38
CA ILE A 206 -12.47 10.53 -23.64
C ILE A 206 -11.61 10.61 -22.37
N GLY A 207 -11.54 11.79 -21.74
CA GLY A 207 -10.72 11.98 -20.56
C GLY A 207 -11.18 11.15 -19.36
N SER A 208 -12.49 11.04 -19.13
CA SER A 208 -13.04 10.16 -18.07
C SER A 208 -12.71 8.68 -18.32
N THR A 209 -12.79 8.25 -19.59
CA THR A 209 -12.43 6.88 -20.00
C THR A 209 -10.95 6.62 -19.79
N LEU A 210 -10.08 7.57 -20.14
CA LEU A 210 -8.65 7.47 -19.91
C LEU A 210 -8.32 7.39 -18.42
N SER A 211 -8.87 8.29 -17.59
CA SER A 211 -8.69 8.24 -16.13
C SER A 211 -9.07 6.88 -15.56
N PHE A 212 -10.20 6.32 -16.01
CA PHE A 212 -10.67 5.00 -15.59
C PHE A 212 -9.70 3.88 -15.98
N ILE A 213 -9.24 3.85 -17.24
CA ILE A 213 -8.26 2.86 -17.72
C ILE A 213 -6.96 2.96 -16.92
N PHE A 214 -6.48 4.17 -16.66
CA PHE A 214 -5.26 4.39 -15.89
C PHE A 214 -5.40 3.96 -14.44
N THR A 215 -6.55 4.19 -13.79
CA THR A 215 -6.81 3.69 -12.44
C THR A 215 -6.80 2.16 -12.40
N ILE A 216 -7.42 1.49 -13.38
CA ILE A 216 -7.37 0.01 -13.47
C ILE A 216 -5.94 -0.48 -13.66
N ALA A 217 -5.20 0.12 -14.60
CA ALA A 217 -3.82 -0.26 -14.89
C ALA A 217 -2.90 -0.07 -13.67
N HIS A 218 -3.02 1.07 -12.99
CA HIS A 218 -2.27 1.38 -11.77
C HIS A 218 -2.55 0.36 -10.66
N ASN A 219 -3.82 0.08 -10.38
CA ASN A 219 -4.20 -0.92 -9.38
C ASN A 219 -3.70 -2.33 -9.75
N ALA A 220 -3.71 -2.69 -11.04
CA ALA A 220 -3.16 -3.96 -11.51
C ALA A 220 -1.64 -4.04 -11.35
N MET A 221 -0.91 -2.96 -11.63
CA MET A 221 0.55 -2.90 -11.41
C MET A 221 0.90 -3.02 -9.93
N ALA A 222 0.21 -2.28 -9.05
CA ALA A 222 0.38 -2.39 -7.59
C ALA A 222 0.03 -3.80 -7.06
N THR A 223 -0.79 -4.56 -7.78
CA THR A 223 -1.04 -5.98 -7.48
C THR A 223 0.14 -6.85 -7.86
N SER A 224 0.69 -6.61 -9.05
CA SER A 224 1.79 -7.40 -9.56
C SER A 224 3.04 -7.28 -8.70
N THR A 225 3.32 -6.09 -8.15
CA THR A 225 4.49 -5.86 -7.28
C THR A 225 4.37 -6.65 -5.97
N GLU A 226 3.23 -6.57 -5.28
CA GLU A 226 2.98 -7.36 -4.06
C GLU A 226 3.03 -8.87 -4.32
N MET A 227 2.54 -9.32 -5.48
CA MET A 227 2.64 -10.74 -5.86
C MET A 227 4.07 -11.19 -6.09
N LYS A 228 4.90 -10.35 -6.73
CA LYS A 228 6.32 -10.65 -6.92
C LYS A 228 7.01 -10.81 -5.57
N GLN A 229 6.76 -9.90 -4.61
CA GLN A 229 7.30 -10.01 -3.26
C GLN A 229 6.89 -11.31 -2.57
N LEU A 230 5.60 -11.66 -2.61
CA LEU A 230 5.11 -12.92 -2.04
C LEU A 230 5.74 -14.15 -2.71
N GLN A 231 5.93 -14.13 -4.03
CA GLN A 231 6.58 -15.23 -4.75
C GLN A 231 8.05 -15.38 -4.36
N VAL A 232 8.77 -14.28 -4.16
CA VAL A 232 10.15 -14.31 -3.69
C VAL A 232 10.22 -14.90 -2.29
N LEU A 233 9.33 -14.49 -1.36
CA LEU A 233 9.26 -15.06 -0.01
C LEU A 233 8.95 -16.56 -0.01
N ILE A 234 8.03 -17.01 -0.88
CA ILE A 234 7.72 -18.44 -1.04
C ILE A 234 8.94 -19.20 -1.56
N LYS A 235 9.65 -18.63 -2.55
CA LYS A 235 10.83 -19.26 -3.12
C LYS A 235 11.96 -19.36 -2.09
N GLN A 236 12.21 -18.31 -1.31
CA GLN A 236 13.19 -18.35 -0.22
C GLN A 236 12.83 -19.40 0.84
N ALA A 237 11.55 -19.51 1.20
CA ALA A 237 11.10 -20.55 2.11
C ALA A 237 11.30 -21.97 1.53
N ASP A 238 11.06 -22.16 0.22
CA ASP A 238 11.28 -23.43 -0.47
C ASP A 238 12.76 -23.80 -0.56
N ASP A 239 13.63 -22.83 -0.87
CA ASP A 239 15.09 -23.01 -0.88
C ASP A 239 15.60 -23.38 0.53
N ASN A 240 15.04 -22.77 1.59
CA ASN A 240 15.32 -23.12 2.98
C ASN A 240 14.85 -24.53 3.34
N ILE A 241 13.70 -24.99 2.83
CA ILE A 241 13.26 -26.37 3.01
C ILE A 241 14.24 -27.35 2.37
N GLN A 242 14.71 -27.08 1.15
CA GLN A 242 15.65 -27.97 0.45
C GLN A 242 17.00 -28.07 1.19
N THR A 243 17.49 -26.97 1.75
CA THR A 243 18.72 -26.98 2.56
C THR A 243 18.54 -27.75 3.86
N LEU A 244 17.42 -27.56 4.57
CA LEU A 244 17.09 -28.33 5.78
C LEU A 244 16.87 -29.82 5.50
N GLN A 245 16.25 -30.18 4.37
CA GLN A 245 16.11 -31.59 3.94
C GLN A 245 17.47 -32.24 3.70
N THR A 246 18.40 -31.51 3.09
CA THR A 246 19.77 -31.99 2.88
C THR A 246 20.49 -32.22 4.22
N GLN A 247 20.31 -31.31 5.19
CA GLN A 247 20.85 -31.48 6.55
C GLN A 247 20.21 -32.69 7.26
N LEU A 248 18.90 -32.85 7.12
CA LEU A 248 18.13 -33.95 7.71
C LEU A 248 18.61 -35.33 7.22
N ASP A 249 18.95 -35.44 5.94
CA ASP A 249 19.47 -36.68 5.35
C ASP A 249 20.87 -37.05 5.85
N THR A 250 21.66 -36.05 6.26
CA THR A 250 23.01 -36.24 6.79
C THR A 250 23.07 -36.39 8.31
N GLU A 251 22.01 -36.02 9.03
CA GLU A 251 22.01 -35.96 10.50
C GLU A 251 21.76 -37.34 11.14
N VAL A 252 22.57 -37.67 12.15
CA VAL A 252 22.56 -38.99 12.81
C VAL A 252 21.83 -38.94 14.16
N ASP A 253 21.84 -37.77 14.83
CA ASP A 253 21.16 -37.63 16.14
C ASP A 253 19.63 -37.60 15.98
N PRO A 254 18.88 -38.54 16.58
CA PRO A 254 17.43 -38.57 16.49
C PRO A 254 16.75 -37.30 17.02
N ASN A 255 17.33 -36.62 18.01
CA ASN A 255 16.75 -35.41 18.57
C ASN A 255 16.90 -34.21 17.62
N GLN A 256 18.06 -34.08 16.97
CA GLN A 256 18.29 -33.04 15.96
C GLN A 256 17.47 -33.30 14.70
N ARG A 257 17.33 -34.57 14.31
CA ARG A 257 16.48 -34.98 13.20
C ARG A 257 15.00 -34.60 13.43
N ALA A 258 14.48 -34.82 14.63
CA ALA A 258 13.13 -34.41 15.00
C ALA A 258 12.96 -32.88 14.97
N LYS A 259 13.98 -32.12 15.42
CA LYS A 259 13.97 -30.65 15.34
C LYS A 259 13.92 -30.15 13.90
N LEU A 260 14.77 -30.68 13.03
CA LEU A 260 14.82 -30.32 11.60
C LEU A 260 13.49 -30.66 10.90
N GLN A 261 12.87 -31.81 11.22
CA GLN A 261 11.54 -32.16 10.70
C GLN A 261 10.48 -31.14 11.09
N LEU A 262 10.43 -30.73 12.37
CA LEU A 262 9.48 -29.71 12.83
C LEU A 262 9.70 -28.36 12.13
N GLU A 263 10.94 -28.02 11.82
CA GLU A 263 11.28 -26.79 11.12
C GLU A 263 10.84 -26.82 9.65
N ILE A 264 11.06 -27.95 8.97
CA ILE A 264 10.54 -28.20 7.61
C ILE A 264 9.01 -28.12 7.61
N ASP A 265 8.33 -28.83 8.52
CA ASP A 265 6.87 -28.81 8.63
C ASP A 265 6.33 -27.39 8.88
N ASN A 266 7.04 -26.59 9.68
CA ASN A 266 6.67 -25.21 9.95
C ASN A 266 6.83 -24.33 8.70
N LEU A 267 7.91 -24.50 7.94
CA LEU A 267 8.11 -23.78 6.67
C LEU A 267 7.09 -24.19 5.61
N GLU A 268 6.76 -25.47 5.48
CA GLU A 268 5.72 -25.96 4.57
C GLU A 268 4.34 -25.35 4.91
N LYS A 269 4.01 -25.28 6.21
CA LYS A 269 2.81 -24.58 6.69
C LYS A 269 2.85 -23.09 6.33
N LYS A 270 3.99 -22.43 6.51
CA LYS A 270 4.17 -21.02 6.14
C LYS A 270 4.00 -20.78 4.64
N ILE A 271 4.53 -21.65 3.79
CA ILE A 271 4.35 -21.59 2.33
C ILE A 271 2.88 -21.79 1.96
N THR A 272 2.21 -22.78 2.55
CA THR A 272 0.78 -23.03 2.32
C THR A 272 -0.05 -21.81 2.70
N TYR A 273 0.22 -21.24 3.88
CA TYR A 273 -0.41 -20.01 4.34
C TYR A 273 -0.17 -18.84 3.38
N GLN A 274 1.07 -18.62 2.93
CA GLN A 274 1.40 -17.54 1.99
C GLN A 274 0.71 -17.72 0.62
N ASN A 275 0.58 -18.96 0.14
CA ASN A 275 -0.17 -19.27 -1.08
C ASN A 275 -1.66 -18.96 -0.94
N ASP A 276 -2.27 -19.35 0.17
CA ASP A 276 -3.68 -19.03 0.47
C ASP A 276 -3.89 -17.53 0.64
N MET A 277 -2.96 -16.85 1.33
CA MET A 277 -2.92 -15.40 1.46
C MET A 277 -2.85 -14.74 0.08
N MET A 278 -2.06 -15.27 -0.86
CA MET A 278 -1.97 -14.77 -2.23
C MET A 278 -3.30 -14.94 -2.99
N ALA A 279 -3.97 -16.08 -2.85
CA ALA A 279 -5.29 -16.30 -3.44
C ALA A 279 -6.36 -15.35 -2.86
N TYR A 280 -6.30 -15.10 -1.55
CA TYR A 280 -7.14 -14.12 -0.88
C TYR A 280 -6.90 -12.71 -1.41
N HIS A 281 -5.64 -12.26 -1.46
CA HIS A 281 -5.28 -10.94 -1.98
C HIS A 281 -5.70 -10.75 -3.43
N LYS A 282 -5.53 -11.76 -4.29
CA LYS A 282 -6.05 -11.78 -5.68
C LYS A 282 -7.54 -11.45 -5.71
N THR A 283 -8.32 -12.21 -4.94
CA THR A 283 -9.78 -12.13 -5.01
C THR A 283 -10.30 -10.83 -4.40
N LYS A 284 -9.76 -10.44 -3.23
CA LYS A 284 -10.08 -9.16 -2.58
C LYS A 284 -9.75 -7.98 -3.48
N ARG A 285 -8.62 -8.02 -4.20
CA ARG A 285 -8.18 -6.89 -5.02
C ARG A 285 -8.93 -6.78 -6.34
N VAL A 286 -9.28 -7.90 -7.00
CA VAL A 286 -10.21 -7.87 -8.15
C VAL A 286 -11.51 -7.18 -7.76
N GLN A 287 -12.03 -7.52 -6.59
CA GLN A 287 -13.27 -6.97 -6.09
C GLN A 287 -13.13 -5.50 -5.66
N GLN A 288 -11.99 -5.10 -5.10
CA GLN A 288 -11.66 -3.71 -4.83
C GLN A 288 -11.59 -2.89 -6.13
N ILE A 289 -10.86 -3.37 -7.14
CA ILE A 289 -10.77 -2.73 -8.47
C ILE A 289 -12.17 -2.60 -9.07
N PHE A 290 -12.98 -3.65 -9.02
CA PHE A 290 -14.36 -3.62 -9.50
C PHE A 290 -15.19 -2.58 -8.76
N SER A 291 -15.08 -2.49 -7.43
CA SER A 291 -15.83 -1.53 -6.63
C SER A 291 -15.39 -0.09 -6.88
N GLU A 292 -14.08 0.16 -6.94
CA GLU A 292 -13.50 1.46 -7.25
C GLU A 292 -13.83 1.92 -8.68
N ALA A 293 -13.94 0.99 -9.63
CA ALA A 293 -14.36 1.23 -10.99
C ALA A 293 -15.87 1.51 -11.11
N MET A 294 -16.70 0.65 -10.50
CA MET A 294 -18.15 0.68 -10.65
C MET A 294 -18.80 1.80 -9.86
N LEU A 295 -18.25 2.17 -8.69
CA LEU A 295 -18.89 3.15 -7.82
C LEU A 295 -18.98 4.54 -8.44
N PRO A 296 -17.90 5.13 -9.02
CA PRO A 296 -18.00 6.41 -9.73
C PRO A 296 -18.93 6.36 -10.94
N ALA A 297 -18.88 5.29 -11.74
CA ALA A 297 -19.73 5.12 -12.92
C ALA A 297 -21.21 5.02 -12.53
N THR A 298 -21.50 4.25 -11.48
CA THR A 298 -22.85 4.11 -10.91
C THR A 298 -23.35 5.47 -10.43
N VAL A 299 -22.59 6.15 -9.58
CA VAL A 299 -22.94 7.49 -9.08
C VAL A 299 -23.18 8.46 -10.23
N PHE A 300 -22.34 8.44 -11.26
CA PHE A 300 -22.49 9.28 -12.44
C PHE A 300 -23.79 9.00 -13.20
N VAL A 301 -24.07 7.73 -13.51
CA VAL A 301 -25.31 7.34 -14.22
C VAL A 301 -26.54 7.78 -13.43
N PHE A 302 -26.53 7.57 -12.11
CA PHE A 302 -27.64 7.96 -11.24
C PHE A 302 -27.80 9.48 -11.08
N LEU A 303 -26.71 10.27 -11.11
CA LEU A 303 -26.80 11.73 -11.01
C LEU A 303 -27.14 12.41 -12.33
N VAL A 304 -26.74 11.83 -13.46
CA VAL A 304 -26.95 12.43 -14.79
C VAL A 304 -28.30 12.05 -15.38
N PHE A 305 -28.70 10.78 -15.26
CA PHE A 305 -29.89 10.27 -15.93
C PHE A 305 -31.13 10.20 -15.05
N LEU A 306 -30.99 10.34 -13.72
CA LEU A 306 -32.11 10.29 -12.78
C LEU A 306 -32.24 11.61 -12.01
N PRO A 307 -33.48 12.11 -11.80
CA PRO A 307 -33.71 13.25 -10.92
C PRO A 307 -33.19 12.96 -9.52
N LEU A 308 -32.52 13.93 -8.88
CA LEU A 308 -31.92 13.78 -7.54
C LEU A 308 -32.85 13.11 -6.51
N ASN A 309 -34.15 13.42 -6.57
CA ASN A 309 -35.17 12.91 -5.66
C ASN A 309 -35.39 11.38 -5.77
N ILE A 310 -35.10 10.81 -6.93
CA ILE A 310 -35.29 9.37 -7.24
C ILE A 310 -33.93 8.66 -7.31
N GLY A 311 -32.90 9.34 -7.84
CA GLY A 311 -31.56 8.79 -7.97
C GLY A 311 -30.92 8.44 -6.62
N LEU A 312 -31.06 9.29 -5.60
CA LEU A 312 -30.49 9.07 -4.27
C LEU A 312 -31.03 7.80 -3.58
N PRO A 313 -32.36 7.59 -3.47
CA PRO A 313 -32.92 6.37 -2.89
C PRO A 313 -32.52 5.08 -3.61
N VAL A 314 -32.35 5.12 -4.94
CA VAL A 314 -32.00 3.94 -5.75
C VAL A 314 -30.50 3.64 -5.72
N MET A 315 -29.66 4.67 -5.61
CA MET A 315 -28.21 4.53 -5.55
C MET A 315 -27.73 3.92 -4.22
N LEU A 316 -28.36 4.29 -3.10
CA LEU A 316 -28.04 3.82 -1.75
C LEU A 316 -27.95 2.29 -1.61
N PRO A 317 -28.95 1.48 -2.02
CA PRO A 317 -28.86 0.03 -1.91
C PRO A 317 -27.79 -0.58 -2.82
N ILE A 318 -27.52 0.01 -3.99
CA ILE A 318 -26.48 -0.48 -4.92
C ILE A 318 -25.09 -0.22 -4.34
N ILE A 319 -24.85 0.97 -3.79
CA ILE A 319 -23.60 1.28 -3.09
C ILE A 319 -23.45 0.39 -1.86
N ALA A 320 -24.50 0.21 -1.08
CA ALA A 320 -24.47 -0.68 0.07
C ALA A 320 -24.12 -2.13 -0.33
N LEU A 321 -24.68 -2.64 -1.44
CA LEU A 321 -24.37 -3.97 -1.96
C LEU A 321 -22.90 -4.07 -2.40
N LEU A 322 -22.38 -3.07 -3.12
CA LEU A 322 -20.97 -3.02 -3.54
C LEU A 322 -20.04 -3.03 -2.31
N LEU A 323 -20.33 -2.24 -1.28
CA LEU A 323 -19.53 -2.21 -0.05
C LEU A 323 -19.69 -3.49 0.78
N LEU A 324 -20.88 -4.08 0.84
CA LEU A 324 -21.11 -5.33 1.57
C LEU A 324 -20.43 -6.52 0.89
N SER A 325 -20.29 -6.49 -0.44
CA SER A 325 -19.62 -7.56 -1.18
C SER A 325 -18.18 -7.78 -0.71
N SER A 326 -17.48 -6.75 -0.19
CA SER A 326 -16.11 -6.92 0.33
C SER A 326 -16.08 -7.61 1.68
N ASN A 327 -17.09 -7.36 2.50
CA ASN A 327 -17.20 -8.00 3.80
C ASN A 327 -17.59 -9.47 3.66
N ILE A 328 -18.45 -9.80 2.70
CA ILE A 328 -18.85 -11.19 2.42
C ILE A 328 -17.65 -12.01 1.95
N LEU A 329 -16.83 -11.45 1.06
CA LEU A 329 -15.60 -12.09 0.57
C LEU A 329 -14.54 -12.21 1.66
N ALA A 330 -14.38 -11.17 2.49
CA ALA A 330 -13.49 -11.21 3.63
C ALA A 330 -13.91 -12.28 4.66
N TRP A 331 -15.21 -12.48 4.84
CA TRP A 331 -15.74 -13.50 5.74
C TRP A 331 -15.61 -14.93 5.16
N ALA A 332 -15.75 -15.10 3.85
CA ALA A 332 -15.66 -16.40 3.20
C ALA A 332 -14.21 -16.93 3.06
N TYR A 333 -13.21 -16.05 3.02
CA TYR A 333 -11.83 -16.39 2.65
C TYR A 333 -10.76 -15.89 3.64
N LYS A 334 -11.11 -15.46 4.86
CA LYS A 334 -10.11 -14.99 5.82
C LYS A 334 -9.16 -16.14 6.24
N PRO A 335 -7.83 -16.01 6.08
CA PRO A 335 -6.89 -17.08 6.37
C PRO A 335 -6.62 -17.31 7.87
N GLU A 336 -7.08 -16.42 8.77
CA GLU A 336 -7.02 -16.61 10.23
C GLU A 336 -7.74 -17.92 10.69
N ASP A 337 -8.77 -18.35 9.94
CA ASP A 337 -9.48 -19.61 10.18
C ASP A 337 -8.72 -20.84 9.62
N LEU A 338 -7.65 -20.64 8.85
CA LEU A 338 -6.80 -21.71 8.28
C LEU A 338 -5.61 -22.01 9.20
N GLU A 339 -5.05 -20.99 9.87
CA GLU A 339 -3.97 -21.17 10.84
C GLU A 339 -4.44 -22.00 12.04
N SER A 340 -5.62 -21.71 12.59
CA SER A 340 -6.25 -22.51 13.65
C SER A 340 -6.64 -23.92 13.20
N ARG A 341 -7.09 -24.11 11.95
CA ARG A 341 -7.41 -25.45 11.41
C ARG A 341 -6.18 -26.33 11.15
N ASN A 342 -5.03 -25.74 10.83
CA ASN A 342 -3.79 -26.47 10.55
C ASN A 342 -2.90 -26.74 11.78
N VAL A 343 -3.19 -26.08 12.91
CA VAL A 343 -2.53 -26.36 14.20
C VAL A 343 -3.14 -27.60 14.88
N ASP A 344 -4.43 -27.88 14.66
CA ASP A 344 -5.15 -28.97 15.35
C ASP A 344 -5.09 -30.35 14.66
N GLY A 345 -4.45 -30.47 13.49
CA GLY A 345 -4.11 -31.78 12.90
C GLY A 345 -5.28 -32.71 12.56
N GLU A 346 -6.51 -32.20 12.39
CA GLU A 346 -7.62 -33.00 11.87
C GLU A 346 -7.72 -32.91 10.34
N PRO A 347 -7.45 -33.99 9.59
CA PRO A 347 -7.76 -34.06 8.18
C PRO A 347 -9.26 -34.35 8.06
N ASN A 348 -10.09 -33.33 7.92
CA ASN A 348 -11.48 -33.56 7.51
C ASN A 348 -11.72 -33.19 6.05
N ALA A 349 -11.84 -34.28 5.30
CA ALA A 349 -12.47 -34.37 4.01
C ALA A 349 -13.77 -33.56 3.94
N THR A 350 -14.09 -33.16 2.71
CA THR A 350 -15.34 -32.58 2.25
C THR A 350 -15.59 -31.10 2.56
N LYS A 351 -15.39 -30.27 1.53
CA LYS A 351 -16.46 -29.36 1.10
C LYS A 351 -16.63 -29.42 -0.42
N PRO A 352 -17.89 -29.48 -0.91
CA PRO A 352 -18.20 -29.52 -2.33
C PRO A 352 -18.04 -28.14 -2.97
N ARG A 353 -17.86 -28.16 -4.31
CA ARG A 353 -17.73 -27.03 -5.22
C ARG A 353 -18.84 -25.99 -5.12
#